data_AF-A0A8T5R7G2-F1
#
_entry.id   AF-A0A8T5R7G2-F1
#
_cell.length_a   1.000
_cell.length_b   1.000
_cell.length_c   1.000
_cell.angle_alpha   90.00
_cell.angle_beta   90.00
_cell.angle_gamma   90.00
#
_symmetry.space_group_name_H-M   'P 1'
#
loop_
_entity.id
_entity.type
_entity.pdbx_description
1 polymer ?
#
loop_
_entity_poly.entity_id
_entity_poly.type
_entity_poly.pdbx_seq_one_letter_code
_entity_poly.pdbx_strand_id
1 'polypeptide(L)'
;MIVIFIDNIENFLNFLDKRIMDQVFYEFKEIKDETDLSKEIKIEIILHYLAKIGDTLILYETRQKISKDINSNSDSDVINTLQNIFDKADTSLKLVKGKIREIFLSYSQ
;
A
#
# COMPACT_ATOMS: atom_id res chain seq x y z
N MET A 1 3.77 18.29 -4.33
CA MET A 1 3.77 16.83 -4.18
C MET A 1 3.31 16.22 -5.49
N ILE A 2 4.08 15.31 -6.06
CA ILE A 2 3.72 14.55 -7.27
C ILE A 2 3.27 13.16 -6.82
N VAL A 3 2.18 12.64 -7.38
CA VAL A 3 1.78 11.24 -7.18
C VAL A 3 2.20 10.44 -8.41
N ILE A 4 2.94 9.35 -8.19
CA ILE A 4 3.37 8.43 -9.23
C ILE A 4 2.71 7.07 -8.94
N PHE A 5 1.84 6.65 -9.84
CA PHE A 5 1.22 5.33 -9.79
C PHE A 5 2.15 4.31 -10.46
N ILE A 6 2.34 3.17 -9.81
CA ILE A 6 3.14 2.05 -10.30
C ILE A 6 2.26 0.80 -10.34
N ASP A 7 2.11 0.23 -11.53
CA ASP A 7 1.14 -0.84 -11.80
C ASP A 7 1.50 -2.20 -11.16
N ASN A 8 2.77 -2.44 -10.87
CA ASN A 8 3.26 -3.71 -10.28
C ASN A 8 4.03 -3.43 -8.98
N ILE A 9 3.78 -4.25 -7.96
CA ILE A 9 4.50 -4.24 -6.69
C ILE A 9 6.03 -4.40 -6.87
N GLU A 10 6.51 -5.20 -7.81
CA GLU A 10 7.96 -5.37 -8.05
C GLU A 10 8.61 -4.06 -8.48
N ASN A 11 7.98 -3.34 -9.41
CA ASN A 11 8.44 -2.02 -9.82
C ASN A 11 8.31 -1.00 -8.67
N PHE A 12 7.28 -1.14 -7.83
CA PHE A 12 7.09 -0.29 -6.66
C PHE A 12 8.21 -0.45 -5.64
N LEU A 13 8.71 -1.68 -5.46
CA LEU A 13 9.85 -1.98 -4.59
C LEU A 13 11.16 -1.35 -5.11
N ASN A 14 11.33 -1.22 -6.43
CA ASN A 14 12.54 -0.65 -7.03
C ASN A 14 12.78 0.85 -6.72
N PHE A 15 11.80 1.55 -6.15
CA PHE A 15 11.95 2.97 -5.76
C PHE A 15 12.02 3.15 -4.23
N LEU A 16 12.11 2.06 -3.45
CA LEU A 16 12.21 2.12 -1.99
C LEU A 16 13.49 2.80 -1.48
N ASP A 17 14.53 2.89 -2.29
CA ASP A 17 15.78 3.58 -1.99
C ASP A 17 15.59 5.11 -1.88
N LYS A 18 14.55 5.65 -2.51
CA LYS A 18 14.24 7.10 -2.53
C LYS A 18 13.33 7.53 -1.39
N ARG A 19 12.88 6.58 -0.56
CA ARG A 19 11.95 6.84 0.53
C ARG A 19 12.59 7.79 1.55
N ILE A 20 11.75 8.55 2.24
CA ILE A 20 12.17 9.42 3.35
C ILE A 20 11.75 8.90 4.73
N MET A 21 11.06 7.76 4.76
CA MET A 21 10.47 7.15 5.95
C MET A 21 10.53 5.63 5.80
N ASP A 22 10.63 4.91 6.92
CA ASP A 22 10.62 3.43 6.94
C ASP A 22 9.20 2.85 6.99
N GLN A 23 8.18 3.68 6.78
CA GLN A 23 6.78 3.26 6.75
C GLN A 23 6.29 3.18 5.31
N VAL A 24 5.77 2.01 4.95
CA VAL A 24 4.89 1.85 3.79
C VAL A 24 3.47 1.80 4.32
N PHE A 25 2.67 2.76 3.92
CA PHE A 25 1.29 2.84 4.38
C PHE A 25 0.41 1.92 3.53
N TYR A 26 -0.69 1.45 4.09
CA TYR A 26 -1.66 0.64 3.35
C TYR A 26 -3.10 0.99 3.68
N GLU A 27 -3.97 0.77 2.70
CA GLU A 27 -5.43 0.90 2.82
C GLU A 27 -6.13 -0.26 2.12
N PHE A 28 -7.21 -0.75 2.73
CA PHE A 28 -8.13 -1.68 2.09
C PHE A 28 -9.32 -0.92 1.52
N LYS A 29 -9.65 -1.19 0.27
CA LYS A 29 -10.85 -0.71 -0.39
C LYS A 29 -11.64 -1.92 -0.88
N GLU A 30 -12.82 -2.11 -0.32
CA GLU A 30 -13.75 -3.13 -0.81
C GLU A 30 -14.21 -2.78 -2.22
N ILE A 31 -14.11 -3.74 -3.14
CA ILE A 31 -14.73 -3.66 -4.45
C ILE A 31 -16.13 -4.27 -4.27
N LYS A 32 -17.11 -3.42 -3.97
CA LYS A 32 -18.50 -3.85 -3.89
C LYS A 32 -19.00 -4.09 -5.30
N ASP A 33 -19.30 -5.34 -5.60
CA ASP A 33 -20.03 -5.74 -6.80
C ASP A 33 -21.41 -6.17 -6.31
N GLU A 34 -22.43 -5.32 -6.48
CA GLU A 34 -23.78 -5.51 -5.92
C GLU A 34 -24.47 -6.78 -6.45
N THR A 35 -23.92 -7.39 -7.51
CA THR A 35 -24.39 -8.60 -8.18
C THR A 35 -23.63 -9.88 -7.80
N ASP A 36 -22.59 -9.79 -6.96
CA ASP A 36 -21.72 -10.94 -6.66
C ASP A 36 -22.31 -11.78 -5.51
N LEU A 37 -22.93 -12.92 -5.86
CA LEU A 37 -23.45 -13.92 -4.92
C LEU A 37 -22.35 -14.89 -4.43
N SER A 38 -21.09 -14.67 -4.82
CA SER A 38 -19.97 -15.49 -4.35
C SER A 38 -19.66 -15.20 -2.87
N LYS A 39 -19.03 -16.16 -2.20
CA LYS A 39 -18.51 -15.99 -0.83
C LYS A 39 -17.15 -15.27 -0.81
N GLU A 40 -16.71 -14.75 -1.96
CA GLU A 40 -15.41 -14.09 -2.12
C GLU A 40 -15.60 -12.58 -2.21
N ILE A 41 -14.98 -11.85 -1.30
CA ILE A 41 -14.88 -10.39 -1.39
C ILE A 41 -13.63 -10.07 -2.20
N LYS A 42 -13.80 -9.27 -3.25
CA LYS A 42 -12.69 -8.63 -3.94
C LYS A 42 -12.29 -7.39 -3.16
N ILE A 43 -11.06 -7.37 -2.66
CA ILE A 43 -10.45 -6.21 -2.01
C ILE A 43 -9.36 -5.62 -2.91
N GLU A 44 -9.25 -4.31 -2.90
CA GLU A 44 -8.11 -3.58 -3.44
C GLU A 44 -7.26 -3.09 -2.27
N ILE A 45 -5.98 -3.47 -2.25
CA ILE A 45 -5.00 -2.92 -1.32
C ILE A 45 -4.25 -1.82 -2.03
N ILE A 46 -4.30 -0.63 -1.45
CA ILE A 46 -3.54 0.53 -1.90
C ILE A 46 -2.32 0.63 -0.99
N LEU A 47 -1.13 0.64 -1.58
CA LEU A 47 0.14 0.81 -0.88
C LEU A 47 0.78 2.11 -1.32
N HIS A 48 1.39 2.81 -0.38
CA HIS A 48 2.01 4.11 -0.65
C HIS A 48 3.15 4.44 0.31
N TYR A 49 4.17 5.13 -0.19
CA TYR A 49 5.24 5.72 0.62
C TYR A 49 5.70 7.04 0.04
N LEU A 50 6.27 7.87 0.91
CA LEU A 50 6.85 9.16 0.53
C LEU A 50 8.32 8.99 0.15
N ALA A 51 8.69 9.65 -0.92
CA ALA A 51 10.04 9.77 -1.43
C ALA A 51 10.39 11.24 -1.68
N LYS A 52 11.70 11.53 -1.76
CA LYS A 52 12.20 12.87 -2.09
C LYS A 52 13.23 12.77 -3.22
N ILE A 53 12.96 13.46 -4.33
CA ILE A 53 13.90 13.59 -5.46
C ILE A 53 14.21 15.08 -5.63
N GLY A 54 15.46 15.45 -5.34
CA GLY A 54 15.83 16.87 -5.19
C GLY A 54 14.98 17.52 -4.09
N ASP A 55 14.35 18.66 -4.39
CA ASP A 55 13.42 19.33 -3.47
C ASP A 55 11.96 18.91 -3.63
N THR A 56 11.69 17.92 -4.49
CA THR A 56 10.32 17.47 -4.76
C THR A 56 9.95 16.26 -3.93
N LEU A 57 8.86 16.40 -3.16
CA LEU A 57 8.20 15.27 -2.51
C LEU A 57 7.33 14.50 -3.52
N ILE A 58 7.58 13.20 -3.57
CA ILE A 58 6.90 12.25 -4.45
C ILE A 58 6.18 11.24 -3.58
N LEU A 59 4.93 10.97 -3.94
CA LEU A 59 4.16 9.88 -3.39
C LEU A 59 4.10 8.74 -4.41
N TYR A 60 4.78 7.64 -4.11
CA TYR A 60 4.62 6.43 -4.90
C TYR A 60 3.40 5.68 -4.40
N GLU A 61 2.54 5.25 -5.32
CA GLU A 61 1.34 4.47 -5.04
C GLU A 61 1.30 3.21 -5.93
N THR A 62 0.92 2.08 -5.37
CA THR A 62 0.55 0.88 -6.13
C THR A 62 -0.75 0.30 -5.60
N ARG A 63 -1.50 -0.39 -6.47
CA ARG A 63 -2.77 -1.03 -6.12
C ARG A 63 -2.73 -2.49 -6.48
N GLN A 64 -3.10 -3.35 -5.53
CA GLN A 64 -3.11 -4.79 -5.69
C GLN A 64 -4.52 -5.31 -5.45
N LYS A 65 -5.08 -6.02 -6.43
CA LYS A 65 -6.39 -6.65 -6.30
C LYS A 65 -6.20 -8.05 -5.72
N ILE A 66 -6.93 -8.35 -4.66
CA ILE A 66 -6.84 -9.62 -3.94
C ILE A 66 -8.27 -10.11 -3.69
N SER A 67 -8.50 -11.40 -3.93
CA SER A 67 -9.75 -12.07 -3.56
C SER A 67 -9.57 -12.70 -2.17
N LYS A 68 -10.53 -12.50 -1.28
CA LYS A 68 -10.52 -13.09 0.07
C LYS A 68 -11.88 -13.70 0.42
N ASP A 69 -11.88 -14.75 1.24
CA ASP A 69 -13.12 -15.36 1.76
C ASP A 69 -13.72 -14.49 2.88
N ILE A 70 -15.05 -14.27 2.85
CA ILE A 70 -15.85 -13.47 3.80
C ILE A 70 -15.59 -13.83 5.27
N ASN A 71 -15.31 -15.11 5.58
CA ASN A 71 -15.24 -15.59 6.97
C ASN A 71 -13.81 -15.74 7.52
N SER A 72 -12.80 -15.25 6.79
CA SER A 72 -11.39 -15.44 7.17
C SER A 72 -10.81 -14.19 7.86
N ASN A 73 -9.84 -14.38 8.76
CA ASN A 73 -8.91 -13.33 9.22
C ASN A 73 -7.95 -12.90 8.09
N SER A 74 -8.41 -12.91 6.84
CA SER A 74 -7.63 -12.73 5.62
C SER A 74 -6.86 -11.42 5.59
N ASP A 75 -7.36 -10.36 6.23
CA ASP A 75 -6.64 -9.09 6.24
C ASP A 75 -5.27 -9.23 6.92
N SER A 76 -5.17 -9.94 8.05
CA SER A 76 -3.87 -10.15 8.70
C SER A 76 -2.94 -11.03 7.87
N ASP A 77 -3.49 -12.05 7.20
CA ASP A 77 -2.69 -12.96 6.37
C ASP A 77 -2.13 -12.26 5.13
N VAL A 78 -2.94 -11.38 4.55
CA VAL A 78 -2.51 -10.55 3.42
C VAL A 78 -1.47 -9.53 3.86
N ILE A 79 -1.66 -8.86 5.00
CA ILE A 79 -0.65 -7.93 5.55
C ILE A 79 0.65 -8.66 5.90
N ASN A 80 0.58 -9.86 6.48
CA ASN A 80 1.77 -10.68 6.76
C ASN A 80 2.49 -11.08 5.47
N THR A 81 1.74 -11.44 4.44
CA THR A 81 2.31 -11.78 3.12
C THR A 81 3.00 -10.57 2.49
N LEU A 82 2.36 -9.40 2.54
CA LEU A 82 2.96 -8.15 2.07
C LEU A 82 4.20 -7.79 2.88
N GLN A 83 4.16 -7.87 4.21
CA GLN A 83 5.31 -7.60 5.09
C GLN A 83 6.49 -8.49 4.72
N ASN A 84 6.25 -9.79 4.50
CA ASN A 84 7.28 -10.73 4.05
C ASN A 84 7.87 -10.36 2.66
N ILE A 85 7.11 -9.72 1.78
CA ILE A 85 7.61 -9.22 0.49
C ILE A 85 8.51 -8.01 0.72
N PHE A 86 8.08 -7.06 1.55
CA PHE A 86 8.88 -5.88 1.89
C PHE A 86 10.15 -6.24 2.66
N ASP A 87 10.09 -7.20 3.60
CA ASP A 87 11.24 -7.66 4.37
C ASP A 87 12.36 -8.27 3.50
N LYS A 88 12.00 -8.86 2.34
CA LYS A 88 12.99 -9.34 1.36
C LYS A 88 13.72 -8.20 0.66
N ALA A 89 13.07 -7.04 0.52
CA ALA A 89 13.68 -5.86 -0.06
C ALA A 89 14.44 -5.04 0.99
N ASP A 90 13.84 -4.83 2.16
CA ASP A 90 14.38 -4.07 3.28
C ASP A 90 13.63 -4.41 4.59
N THR A 91 14.34 -5.00 5.56
CA THR A 91 13.79 -5.45 6.85
C THR A 91 13.47 -4.32 7.83
N SER A 92 13.88 -3.08 7.53
CA SER A 92 13.52 -1.92 8.35
C SER A 92 12.10 -1.42 8.08
N LEU A 93 11.51 -1.82 6.94
CA LEU A 93 10.21 -1.34 6.49
C LEU A 93 9.08 -1.88 7.35
N LYS A 94 8.12 -1.01 7.67
CA LYS A 94 6.91 -1.38 8.42
C LYS A 94 5.67 -1.02 7.64
N LEU A 95 4.78 -2.00 7.50
CA LEU A 95 3.44 -1.75 6.98
C LEU A 95 2.57 -1.07 8.04
N VAL A 96 2.07 0.12 7.72
CA VAL A 96 1.23 0.92 8.63
C VAL A 96 -0.13 1.16 8.00
N LYS A 97 -1.21 0.81 8.70
CA LYS A 97 -2.56 1.13 8.25
C LYS A 97 -2.76 2.64 8.27
N GLY A 98 -3.12 3.26 7.14
CA GLY A 98 -3.41 4.69 7.13
C GLY A 98 -3.44 5.33 5.75
N LYS A 99 -4.13 6.48 5.70
CA LYS A 99 -4.22 7.37 4.54
C LYS A 99 -3.08 8.36 4.54
N ILE A 100 -2.06 8.14 3.71
CA ILE A 100 -0.89 9.02 3.65
C ILE A 100 -1.26 10.46 3.25
N ARG A 101 -2.37 10.67 2.50
CA ARG A 101 -2.88 12.01 2.22
C ARG A 101 -3.27 12.77 3.50
N GLU A 102 -3.87 12.08 4.47
CA GLU A 102 -4.26 12.66 5.76
C GLU A 102 -3.01 12.94 6.61
N ILE A 103 -2.02 12.04 6.56
CA ILE A 103 -0.74 12.19 7.26
C ILE A 103 0.08 13.33 6.65
N PHE A 104 0.09 13.48 5.33
CA PHE A 104 0.85 14.54 4.67
C PHE A 104 0.26 15.94 4.92
N LEU A 105 -1.08 16.04 4.97
CA LEU A 105 -1.75 17.30 5.30
C LEU A 105 -1.39 17.80 6.72
N SER A 106 -1.11 16.90 7.66
CA SER A 106 -0.67 17.32 9.01
C SER A 106 0.78 17.82 9.05
N TYR A 107 1.66 17.35 8.14
CA TYR A 107 3.04 17.83 8.03
C TYR A 107 3.18 19.15 7.23
N SER A 108 2.13 19.60 6.55
CA SER A 108 2.13 20.84 5.76
C SER A 108 1.54 22.05 6.51
N GLN A 109 1.33 21.93 7.83
CA GLN A 109 0.91 23.02 8.72
C GLN A 109 2.10 23.68 9.42
#